data_AF-V4QRJ4-F1
#
_entry.id   AF-V4QRJ4-F1
#
_cell.length_a   1.000
_cell.length_b   1.000
_cell.length_c   1.000
_cell.angle_alpha   90.00
_cell.angle_beta   90.00
_cell.angle_gamma   90.00
#
_symmetry.space_group_name_H-M   'P 1'
#
loop_
_entity.id
_entity.type
_entity.pdbx_description
1 polymer ?
#
loop_
_entity_poly.entity_id
_entity_poly.type
_entity_poly.pdbx_seq_one_letter_code
_entity_poly.pdbx_strand_id
1 'polypeptide(L)'
;MTKHDTTLDVGIGVQKNLKSKTCAPLPSSETIQNALFASQREVWYVDSNGDGLPFKVDLIKSTDKYIQLQIIPNPLNPSAPKSFIAGMSGALVVFNGTPVAILQSSDVDSPTTNALRLDFIRNQYASIFLVVAPSRTVAPPYSTDQLPEEYKTIVLNARKTKQKVIDVETIAFDVKRKAEDASSIALQYPKGQVVKGYANFDAENNSNFYSGEVYQVGVAYGSQGYGVSEVRSGDAIGDKFYCRYERDKGCVGYGFLSYQVNPDNEVSQFKSWAGGFSNGRHGYGHEVWKSPAGAEAWINDQDIATPGVWKEADGRLYEGMLLHGWEGKGVLWDKEGNILFVGEFSKGKIVKDETDRIR
;
A
#
# COMPACT_ATOMS: atom_id res chain seq x y z
N MET A 1 -26.72 -42.54 21.60
CA MET A 1 -26.24 -41.19 21.91
C MET A 1 -24.74 -41.14 21.63
N THR A 2 -24.39 -40.78 20.40
CA THR A 2 -23.01 -40.56 19.96
C THR A 2 -22.56 -39.18 20.42
N LYS A 3 -21.45 -39.12 21.18
CA LYS A 3 -20.75 -37.87 21.52
C LYS A 3 -20.23 -37.27 20.21
N HIS A 4 -20.76 -36.11 19.83
CA HIS A 4 -20.14 -35.30 18.79
C HIS A 4 -18.97 -34.54 19.43
N ASP A 5 -17.74 -35.00 19.16
CA ASP A 5 -16.52 -34.25 19.42
C ASP A 5 -16.42 -33.12 18.39
N THR A 6 -16.93 -31.95 18.75
CA THR A 6 -16.66 -30.71 18.01
C THR A 6 -15.28 -30.21 18.36
N THR A 7 -14.37 -30.31 17.40
CA THR A 7 -13.00 -29.77 17.43
C THR A 7 -13.07 -28.23 17.41
N LEU A 8 -12.23 -27.59 18.21
CA LEU A 8 -12.30 -26.15 18.48
C LEU A 8 -10.88 -25.58 18.54
N ASP A 9 -10.58 -24.62 17.67
CA ASP A 9 -9.24 -24.04 17.44
C ASP A 9 -9.12 -22.64 18.01
N VAL A 10 -8.00 -22.35 18.67
CA VAL A 10 -7.73 -21.15 19.45
C VAL A 10 -6.39 -20.52 19.00
N GLY A 11 -6.35 -19.33 18.41
CA GLY A 11 -5.08 -18.68 17.99
C GLY A 11 -4.90 -17.29 18.57
N ILE A 12 -3.66 -16.84 18.90
CA ILE A 12 -3.37 -15.54 19.51
C ILE A 12 -2.36 -14.70 18.74
N GLY A 13 -2.77 -13.52 18.29
CA GLY A 13 -1.87 -12.51 17.73
C GLY A 13 -2.63 -11.27 17.27
N VAL A 14 -1.90 -10.19 16.98
CA VAL A 14 -2.44 -9.09 16.17
C VAL A 14 -2.68 -9.61 14.77
N GLN A 15 -3.90 -9.40 14.26
CA GLN A 15 -4.28 -9.71 12.90
C GLN A 15 -3.36 -8.96 11.93
N LYS A 16 -2.52 -9.68 11.19
CA LYS A 16 -1.73 -9.10 10.09
C LYS A 16 -2.70 -8.69 8.98
N ASN A 17 -3.08 -7.43 8.98
CA ASN A 17 -3.55 -6.64 7.85
C ASN A 17 -4.63 -7.28 6.94
N LEU A 18 -5.90 -7.09 7.31
CA LEU A 18 -6.94 -6.77 6.32
C LEU A 18 -7.46 -5.36 6.63
N LYS A 19 -6.70 -4.34 6.19
CA LYS A 19 -7.13 -2.96 5.96
C LYS A 19 -8.09 -2.34 7.02
N SER A 20 -7.61 -1.83 8.15
CA SER A 20 -8.23 -0.64 8.78
C SER A 20 -7.37 0.01 9.87
N LYS A 21 -7.67 1.28 10.15
CA LYS A 21 -6.95 2.28 10.95
C LYS A 21 -7.32 2.23 12.45
N THR A 22 -6.34 2.62 13.30
CA THR A 22 -6.40 3.02 14.74
C THR A 22 -6.66 1.89 15.76
N CYS A 23 -5.97 1.78 16.92
CA CYS A 23 -5.51 2.78 17.89
C CYS A 23 -4.07 2.55 18.44
N ALA A 24 -3.39 3.64 18.83
CA ALA A 24 -2.26 3.67 19.79
C ALA A 24 -2.82 3.97 21.21
N PRO A 25 -2.11 3.80 22.37
CA PRO A 25 -0.66 3.84 22.58
C PRO A 25 -0.06 2.73 23.49
N LEU A 26 1.20 2.33 23.24
CA LEU A 26 2.22 1.84 24.19
C LEU A 26 3.58 1.79 23.43
N PRO A 27 4.75 1.85 24.11
CA PRO A 27 5.82 2.82 23.85
C PRO A 27 6.55 2.63 22.51
N SER A 28 6.93 3.77 21.93
CA SER A 28 7.85 3.87 20.80
C SER A 28 9.27 3.49 21.22
N SER A 29 9.62 2.22 21.07
CA SER A 29 11.00 1.81 20.84
C SER A 29 11.00 0.65 19.85
N GLU A 30 11.95 0.65 18.93
CA GLU A 30 12.16 -0.33 17.86
C GLU A 30 12.58 -1.70 18.39
N THR A 31 11.75 -2.33 19.22
CA THR A 31 12.05 -3.61 19.87
C THR A 31 10.89 -4.58 19.73
N ILE A 32 11.11 -5.55 18.85
CA ILE A 32 10.66 -6.96 18.82
C ILE A 32 9.32 -7.27 19.50
N GLN A 33 8.32 -7.66 18.70
CA GLN A 33 7.05 -8.19 19.19
C GLN A 33 6.92 -9.66 18.80
N ASN A 34 6.68 -10.52 19.79
CA ASN A 34 6.60 -11.96 19.65
C ASN A 34 5.13 -12.45 19.69
N ALA A 35 4.84 -13.59 19.07
CA ALA A 35 3.50 -14.20 19.03
C ALA A 35 3.48 -15.60 19.70
N LEU A 36 2.28 -16.08 20.07
CA LEU A 36 2.04 -17.44 20.56
C LEU A 36 0.79 -18.04 19.89
N PHE A 37 0.86 -19.24 19.33
CA PHE A 37 -0.24 -20.02 18.78
C PHE A 37 -0.59 -21.13 19.76
N ALA A 38 -1.85 -21.54 19.91
CA ALA A 38 -2.21 -22.65 20.78
C ALA A 38 -3.02 -23.72 20.04
N SER A 39 -2.80 -25.00 20.35
CA SER A 39 -3.75 -26.09 20.11
C SER A 39 -4.26 -26.59 21.46
N GLN A 40 -5.23 -27.51 21.48
CA GLN A 40 -5.89 -28.00 22.71
C GLN A 40 -4.93 -28.54 23.80
N ARG A 41 -3.65 -28.73 23.50
CA ARG A 41 -2.62 -29.17 24.44
C ARG A 41 -1.26 -28.49 24.27
N GLU A 42 -1.09 -27.54 23.36
CA GLU A 42 0.25 -27.03 23.00
C GLU A 42 0.18 -25.53 22.73
N VAL A 43 1.25 -24.76 23.02
CA VAL A 43 1.30 -23.33 22.71
C VAL A 43 2.62 -22.95 22.03
N TRP A 44 2.60 -22.86 20.71
CA TRP A 44 3.71 -22.47 19.85
C TRP A 44 4.08 -21.02 20.05
N TYR A 45 5.29 -20.74 20.49
CA TYR A 45 5.84 -19.41 20.29
C TYR A 45 6.18 -19.23 18.83
N VAL A 46 5.95 -18.05 18.26
CA VAL A 46 6.54 -17.63 17.00
C VAL A 46 7.23 -16.32 17.26
N ASP A 47 8.53 -16.33 17.08
CA ASP A 47 9.35 -15.15 17.26
C ASP A 47 9.15 -14.18 16.08
N SER A 48 9.92 -13.09 16.07
CA SER A 48 9.90 -12.10 14.98
C SER A 48 10.29 -12.65 13.60
N ASN A 49 10.99 -13.79 13.53
CA ASN A 49 11.45 -14.42 12.30
C ASN A 49 10.41 -15.39 11.72
N GLY A 50 9.35 -15.69 12.46
CA GLY A 50 8.30 -16.60 12.00
C GLY A 50 8.64 -18.07 12.22
N ASP A 51 9.79 -18.39 12.82
CA ASP A 51 10.11 -19.76 13.21
C ASP A 51 9.52 -20.03 14.60
N GLY A 52 8.60 -20.99 14.63
CA GLY A 52 7.92 -21.33 15.86
C GLY A 52 8.82 -22.18 16.74
N LEU A 53 9.07 -21.76 17.98
CA LEU A 53 9.56 -22.68 19.01
C LEU A 53 8.35 -23.32 19.70
N PRO A 54 8.10 -24.63 19.51
CA PRO A 54 7.00 -25.29 20.19
C PRO A 54 7.31 -25.36 21.67
N PHE A 55 6.67 -24.50 22.46
CA PHE A 55 6.49 -24.74 23.88
C PHE A 55 5.14 -25.42 24.07
N LYS A 56 5.06 -26.27 25.07
CA LYS A 56 3.77 -26.81 25.49
C LYS A 56 3.31 -25.96 26.66
N VAL A 57 2.10 -25.42 26.61
CA VAL A 57 1.54 -24.66 27.73
C VAL A 57 0.22 -25.28 28.12
N ASP A 58 0.09 -25.58 29.41
CA ASP A 58 -1.12 -26.15 29.99
C ASP A 58 -1.90 -25.06 30.73
N LEU A 59 -3.22 -25.06 30.58
CA LEU A 59 -4.10 -24.24 31.40
C LEU A 59 -4.20 -24.89 32.79
N ILE A 60 -3.64 -24.25 33.82
CA ILE A 60 -3.69 -24.76 35.19
C ILE A 60 -5.03 -24.43 35.84
N LYS A 61 -5.41 -23.15 35.74
CA LYS A 61 -6.54 -22.60 36.50
C LYS A 61 -7.12 -21.39 35.79
N SER A 62 -8.44 -21.29 35.78
CA SER A 62 -9.14 -20.04 35.43
C SER A 62 -9.88 -19.54 36.65
N THR A 63 -9.72 -18.26 36.95
CA THR A 63 -10.41 -17.53 38.01
C THR A 63 -11.16 -16.36 37.40
N ASP A 64 -11.95 -15.64 38.19
CA ASP A 64 -12.65 -14.44 37.72
C ASP A 64 -11.69 -13.33 37.29
N LYS A 65 -10.44 -13.35 37.77
CA LYS A 65 -9.43 -12.31 37.50
C LYS A 65 -8.35 -12.76 36.52
N TYR A 66 -7.88 -13.99 36.64
CA TYR A 66 -6.71 -14.50 35.92
C TYR A 66 -6.94 -15.86 35.28
N ILE A 67 -6.25 -16.08 34.17
CA ILE A 67 -5.97 -17.38 33.58
C ILE A 67 -4.52 -17.72 33.95
N GLN A 68 -4.30 -18.80 34.70
CA GLN A 68 -2.97 -19.29 35.04
C GLN A 68 -2.54 -20.36 34.05
N LEU A 69 -1.37 -20.16 33.45
CA LEU A 69 -0.78 -21.01 32.43
C LEU A 69 0.52 -21.63 32.95
N GLN A 70 0.78 -22.91 32.69
CA GLN A 70 2.05 -23.58 32.97
C GLN A 70 2.82 -23.80 31.69
N ILE A 71 4.01 -23.25 31.58
CA ILE A 71 4.92 -23.54 30.47
C ILE A 71 5.67 -24.83 30.81
N ILE A 72 5.49 -25.85 29.98
CA ILE A 72 6.17 -27.14 30.12
C ILE A 72 7.54 -27.01 29.42
N PRO A 73 8.66 -27.17 30.15
CA PRO A 73 9.98 -27.12 29.56
C PRO A 73 10.14 -28.18 28.47
N ASN A 74 10.76 -27.80 27.35
CA ASN A 74 11.19 -28.78 26.35
C ASN A 74 12.31 -29.63 26.96
N PRO A 75 12.21 -30.97 27.03
CA PRO A 75 13.26 -31.82 27.62
C PRO A 75 14.61 -31.71 26.89
N LEU A 76 14.60 -31.30 25.62
CA LEU A 76 15.82 -31.04 24.84
C LEU A 76 16.47 -29.68 25.16
N ASN A 77 15.73 -28.77 25.78
CA ASN A 77 16.22 -27.45 26.16
C ASN A 77 15.53 -26.93 27.45
N PRO A 78 15.94 -27.42 28.62
CA PRO A 78 15.28 -27.09 29.89
C PRO A 78 15.48 -25.63 30.35
N SER A 79 16.41 -24.88 29.76
CA SER A 79 16.65 -23.46 30.08
C SER A 79 15.84 -22.47 29.23
N ALA A 80 15.27 -22.90 28.11
CA ALA A 80 14.46 -22.07 27.21
C ALA A 80 13.23 -21.36 27.84
N PRO A 81 12.55 -21.92 28.86
CA PRO A 81 11.38 -21.25 29.46
C PRO A 81 11.69 -19.90 30.13
N LYS A 82 12.92 -19.71 30.65
CA LYS A 82 13.27 -18.51 31.42
C LYS A 82 13.38 -17.26 30.55
N SER A 83 14.09 -17.37 29.42
CA SER A 83 14.20 -16.27 28.44
C SER A 83 12.87 -15.99 27.76
N PHE A 84 12.05 -17.02 27.60
CA PHE A 84 10.72 -16.93 27.02
C PHE A 84 9.77 -16.10 27.91
N ILE A 85 9.69 -16.41 29.21
CA ILE A 85 8.80 -15.71 30.14
C ILE A 85 9.12 -14.20 30.26
N ALA A 86 10.40 -13.83 30.24
CA ALA A 86 10.84 -12.45 30.40
C ALA A 86 10.35 -11.49 29.29
N GLY A 87 10.12 -12.01 28.07
CA GLY A 87 9.78 -11.20 26.90
C GLY A 87 8.28 -11.06 26.59
N MET A 88 7.40 -11.64 27.42
CA MET A 88 6.00 -11.86 27.05
C MET A 88 4.96 -11.01 27.77
N SER A 89 5.40 -10.15 28.69
CA SER A 89 4.48 -9.23 29.38
C SER A 89 3.76 -8.34 28.36
N GLY A 90 2.44 -8.31 28.41
CA GLY A 90 1.59 -7.53 27.50
C GLY A 90 1.12 -8.30 26.26
N ALA A 91 1.61 -9.51 26.01
CA ALA A 91 1.10 -10.34 24.91
C ALA A 91 -0.36 -10.73 25.17
N LEU A 92 -1.18 -10.71 24.12
CA LEU A 92 -2.57 -11.15 24.23
C LEU A 92 -2.63 -12.65 24.50
N VAL A 93 -3.72 -13.09 25.11
CA VAL A 93 -4.19 -14.47 25.13
C VAL A 93 -5.52 -14.46 24.40
N VAL A 94 -5.67 -15.27 23.36
CA VAL A 94 -6.85 -15.34 22.50
C VAL A 94 -7.36 -16.77 22.56
N PHE A 95 -8.68 -16.93 22.61
CA PHE A 95 -9.42 -18.17 22.63
C PHE A 95 -10.40 -18.17 21.47
N ASN A 96 -10.33 -19.12 20.55
CA ASN A 96 -11.16 -19.17 19.33
C ASN A 96 -11.14 -17.89 18.50
N GLY A 97 -9.95 -17.34 18.27
CA GLY A 97 -9.78 -16.07 17.55
C GLY A 97 -10.30 -14.85 18.32
N THR A 98 -10.78 -15.02 19.55
CA THR A 98 -11.26 -13.93 20.42
C THR A 98 -10.28 -13.63 21.55
N PRO A 99 -9.71 -12.42 21.65
CA PRO A 99 -8.87 -12.04 22.79
C PRO A 99 -9.63 -12.23 24.10
N VAL A 100 -9.03 -12.96 25.05
CA VAL A 100 -9.63 -13.27 26.36
C VAL A 100 -8.80 -12.79 27.54
N ALA A 101 -7.48 -12.62 27.41
CA ALA A 101 -6.63 -12.12 28.49
C ALA A 101 -5.37 -11.42 27.95
N ILE A 102 -4.59 -10.81 28.85
CA ILE A 102 -3.26 -10.22 28.57
C ILE A 102 -2.26 -10.86 29.54
N LEU A 103 -1.18 -11.42 29.03
CA LEU A 103 -0.11 -11.99 29.85
C LEU A 103 0.51 -10.92 30.74
N GLN A 104 0.58 -11.22 32.02
CA GLN A 104 1.31 -10.41 32.99
C GLN A 104 2.74 -10.92 33.07
N SER A 105 3.69 -10.03 33.35
CA SER A 105 5.06 -10.43 33.68
C SER A 105 5.03 -11.44 34.81
N SER A 106 5.51 -12.65 34.55
CA SER A 106 5.76 -13.64 35.59
C SER A 106 7.14 -13.46 36.17
N ASP A 107 7.32 -14.01 37.36
CA ASP A 107 8.64 -14.33 37.88
C ASP A 107 9.35 -15.26 36.88
N VAL A 108 10.53 -14.87 36.40
CA VAL A 108 11.32 -15.61 35.39
C VAL A 108 11.74 -17.01 35.88
N ASP A 109 11.68 -17.24 37.19
CA ASP A 109 11.97 -18.54 37.80
C ASP A 109 10.72 -19.41 38.02
N SER A 110 9.52 -18.88 37.77
CA SER A 110 8.27 -19.63 37.87
C SER A 110 7.92 -20.32 36.54
N PRO A 111 7.64 -21.64 36.53
CA PRO A 111 7.12 -22.31 35.33
C PRO A 111 5.65 -21.93 35.04
N THR A 112 5.06 -21.05 35.85
CA THR A 112 3.67 -20.60 35.71
C THR A 112 3.60 -19.10 35.48
N THR A 113 2.70 -18.68 34.60
CA THR A 113 2.41 -17.27 34.31
C THR A 113 0.91 -16.99 34.43
N ASN A 114 0.56 -15.76 34.80
CA ASN A 114 -0.82 -15.30 34.87
C ASN A 114 -1.14 -14.42 33.66
N ALA A 115 -2.31 -14.61 33.07
CA ALA A 115 -2.91 -13.68 32.13
C ALA A 115 -4.14 -13.02 32.76
N LEU A 116 -4.18 -11.69 32.77
CA LEU A 116 -5.31 -10.91 33.29
C LEU A 116 -6.46 -10.95 32.29
N ARG A 117 -7.64 -11.43 32.70
CA ARG A 117 -8.77 -11.57 31.79
C ARG A 117 -9.30 -10.21 31.32
N LEU A 118 -9.63 -10.11 30.03
CA LEU A 118 -10.14 -8.87 29.44
C LEU A 118 -11.54 -8.51 29.95
N ASP A 119 -12.38 -9.48 30.28
CA ASP A 119 -13.70 -9.24 30.88
C ASP A 119 -13.58 -8.71 32.31
N PHE A 120 -12.63 -9.22 33.10
CA PHE A 120 -12.30 -8.65 34.41
C PHE A 120 -11.84 -7.19 34.29
N ILE A 121 -10.94 -6.89 33.35
CA ILE A 121 -10.47 -5.51 33.08
C ILE A 121 -11.66 -4.62 32.72
N ARG A 122 -12.53 -5.10 31.83
CA ARG A 122 -13.71 -4.36 31.39
C ARG A 122 -14.67 -4.03 32.54
N ASN A 123 -14.90 -4.99 33.42
CA ASN A 123 -15.80 -4.83 34.57
C ASN A 123 -15.20 -3.92 35.65
N GLN A 124 -13.93 -4.11 35.99
CA GLN A 124 -13.25 -3.35 37.04
C GLN A 124 -12.96 -1.91 36.63
N TYR A 125 -12.68 -1.67 35.35
CA TYR A 125 -12.32 -0.36 34.80
C TYR A 125 -13.39 0.16 33.83
N ALA A 126 -14.66 -0.17 34.06
CA ALA A 126 -15.77 0.21 33.18
C ALA A 126 -15.83 1.73 32.90
N SER A 127 -15.34 2.57 33.82
CA SER A 127 -15.24 4.02 33.65
C SER A 127 -14.17 4.46 32.64
N ILE A 128 -13.11 3.67 32.43
CA ILE A 128 -12.10 3.88 31.38
C ILE A 128 -12.65 3.40 30.03
N PHE A 129 -13.56 2.42 30.05
CA PHE A 129 -14.29 1.92 28.89
C PHE A 129 -15.67 2.56 28.71
N LEU A 130 -15.90 3.77 29.26
CA LEU A 130 -17.04 4.60 28.89
C LEU A 130 -16.88 4.98 27.41
N VAL A 131 -17.28 4.04 26.55
CA VAL A 131 -17.68 4.30 25.19
C VAL A 131 -18.81 5.31 25.33
N VAL A 132 -18.50 6.57 25.09
CA VAL A 132 -19.49 7.60 24.80
C VAL A 132 -20.46 6.96 23.82
N ALA A 133 -21.71 6.79 24.22
CA ALA A 133 -22.75 6.21 23.36
C ALA A 133 -22.60 6.87 21.99
N PRO A 134 -22.48 6.12 20.87
CA PRO A 134 -22.10 6.68 19.59
C PRO A 134 -23.08 7.80 19.25
N SER A 135 -22.63 9.04 19.42
CA SER A 135 -23.39 10.21 19.04
C SER A 135 -23.58 10.08 17.54
N ARG A 136 -24.82 9.91 17.07
CA ARG A 136 -25.21 9.81 15.65
C ARG A 136 -24.15 9.12 14.79
N THR A 137 -24.26 7.81 14.60
CA THR A 137 -23.47 6.99 13.65
C THR A 137 -22.76 7.85 12.59
N VAL A 138 -21.54 8.27 12.91
CA VAL A 138 -20.72 9.05 11.98
C VAL A 138 -20.49 8.10 10.84
N ALA A 139 -20.98 8.45 9.65
CA ALA A 139 -20.83 7.59 8.49
C ALA A 139 -19.34 7.24 8.34
N PRO A 140 -19.01 6.02 7.88
CA PRO A 140 -17.62 5.65 7.72
C PRO A 140 -16.91 6.68 6.81
N PRO A 141 -15.64 7.02 7.09
CA PRO A 141 -14.85 7.87 6.22
C PRO A 141 -15.02 7.51 4.75
N TYR A 142 -15.21 8.52 3.90
CA TYR A 142 -15.42 8.36 2.45
C TYR A 142 -16.69 7.57 2.08
N SER A 143 -17.70 7.53 2.96
CA SER A 143 -18.99 6.91 2.67
C SER A 143 -19.70 7.64 1.51
N THR A 144 -20.17 6.86 0.54
CA THR A 144 -20.95 7.37 -0.59
C THR A 144 -22.45 7.38 -0.32
N ASP A 145 -22.91 6.90 0.84
CA ASP A 145 -24.33 6.70 1.12
C ASP A 145 -25.10 8.01 1.28
N GLN A 146 -24.37 9.08 1.58
CA GLN A 146 -24.89 10.44 1.70
C GLN A 146 -25.01 11.13 0.33
N LEU A 147 -24.31 10.63 -0.69
CA LEU A 147 -24.20 11.32 -1.97
C LEU A 147 -25.47 11.13 -2.81
N PRO A 148 -25.91 12.15 -3.56
CA PRO A 148 -26.91 11.96 -4.61
C PRO A 148 -26.40 10.91 -5.62
N GLU A 149 -27.32 10.13 -6.20
CA GLU A 149 -26.97 8.95 -7.01
C GLU A 149 -26.02 9.27 -8.18
N GLU A 150 -26.14 10.47 -8.76
CA GLU A 150 -25.26 10.97 -9.81
C GLU A 150 -23.79 11.09 -9.36
N TYR A 151 -23.52 11.66 -8.18
CA TYR A 151 -22.17 11.79 -7.63
C TYR A 151 -21.66 10.46 -7.09
N LYS A 152 -22.54 9.65 -6.48
CA LYS A 152 -22.22 8.30 -6.05
C LYS A 152 -21.68 7.45 -7.20
N THR A 153 -22.34 7.49 -8.36
CA THR A 153 -21.89 6.77 -9.56
C THR A 153 -20.51 7.25 -10.02
N ILE A 154 -20.28 8.57 -10.04
CA ILE A 154 -18.99 9.16 -10.42
C ILE A 154 -17.88 8.72 -9.45
N VAL A 155 -18.10 8.82 -8.14
CA VAL A 155 -17.13 8.41 -7.11
C VAL A 155 -16.80 6.92 -7.22
N LEU A 156 -17.81 6.07 -7.42
CA LEU A 156 -17.58 4.63 -7.60
C LEU A 156 -16.77 4.33 -8.86
N ASN A 157 -17.00 5.07 -9.95
CA ASN A 157 -16.22 4.92 -11.17
C ASN A 157 -14.78 5.44 -11.00
N ALA A 158 -14.58 6.57 -10.32
CA ALA A 158 -13.25 7.08 -9.96
C ALA A 158 -12.45 6.04 -9.15
N ARG A 159 -13.08 5.41 -8.14
CA ARG A 159 -12.45 4.33 -7.35
C ARG A 159 -12.09 3.10 -8.19
N LYS A 160 -12.95 2.72 -9.13
CA LYS A 160 -12.65 1.66 -10.11
C LYS A 160 -11.47 2.03 -11.01
N THR A 161 -11.40 3.27 -11.49
CA THR A 161 -10.24 3.78 -12.22
C THR A 161 -8.99 3.64 -11.38
N LYS A 162 -9.00 4.12 -10.13
CA LYS A 162 -7.86 4.00 -9.21
C LYS A 162 -7.39 2.56 -9.03
N GLN A 163 -8.32 1.61 -8.86
CA GLN A 163 -7.94 0.20 -8.74
C GLN A 163 -7.26 -0.32 -10.01
N LYS A 164 -7.79 -0.03 -11.20
CA LYS A 164 -7.14 -0.39 -12.47
C LYS A 164 -5.76 0.23 -12.62
N VAL A 165 -5.61 1.49 -12.19
CA VAL A 165 -4.32 2.18 -12.22
C VAL A 165 -3.31 1.48 -11.31
N ILE A 166 -3.70 1.05 -10.10
CA ILE A 166 -2.79 0.29 -9.20
C ILE A 166 -2.31 -1.00 -9.86
N ASP A 167 -3.20 -1.70 -10.57
CA ASP A 167 -2.85 -2.92 -11.30
C ASP A 167 -1.84 -2.61 -12.43
N VAL A 168 -2.09 -1.53 -13.19
CA VAL A 168 -1.21 -1.05 -14.28
C VAL A 168 0.14 -0.55 -13.75
N GLU A 169 0.15 0.18 -12.64
CA GLU A 169 1.34 0.70 -11.98
C GLU A 169 2.30 -0.42 -11.58
N THR A 170 1.75 -1.53 -11.08
CA THR A 170 2.54 -2.74 -10.76
C THR A 170 3.27 -3.26 -12.01
N ILE A 171 2.60 -3.30 -13.16
CA ILE A 171 3.21 -3.72 -14.42
C ILE A 171 4.25 -2.70 -14.89
N ALA A 172 3.94 -1.41 -14.81
CA ALA A 172 4.84 -0.33 -15.18
C ALA A 172 6.16 -0.38 -14.38
N PHE A 173 6.11 -0.67 -13.08
CA PHE A 173 7.32 -0.83 -12.27
C PHE A 173 8.14 -2.07 -12.64
N ASP A 174 7.52 -3.18 -13.01
CA ASP A 174 8.24 -4.35 -13.52
C ASP A 174 8.92 -4.05 -14.88
N VAL A 175 8.22 -3.34 -15.77
CA VAL A 175 8.80 -2.85 -17.03
C VAL A 175 9.97 -1.91 -16.75
N LYS A 176 9.84 -0.98 -15.79
CA LYS A 176 10.91 -0.07 -15.39
C LYS A 176 12.17 -0.84 -14.98
N ARG A 177 12.01 -1.82 -14.09
CA ARG A 177 13.12 -2.68 -13.63
C ARG A 177 13.80 -3.40 -14.79
N LYS A 178 13.03 -4.04 -15.68
CA LYS A 178 13.57 -4.73 -16.86
C LYS A 178 14.30 -3.78 -17.82
N ALA A 179 13.76 -2.58 -18.01
CA ALA A 179 14.39 -1.53 -18.81
C ALA A 179 15.72 -1.06 -18.19
N GLU A 180 15.77 -0.90 -16.87
CA GLU A 180 17.00 -0.56 -16.14
C GLU A 180 18.06 -1.67 -16.28
N ASP A 181 17.65 -2.94 -16.14
CA ASP A 181 18.54 -4.10 -16.33
C ASP A 181 19.10 -4.14 -17.76
N ALA A 182 18.24 -4.01 -18.78
CA ALA A 182 18.66 -3.99 -20.18
C ALA A 182 19.59 -2.81 -20.50
N SER A 183 19.28 -1.63 -19.95
CA SER A 183 20.11 -0.42 -20.09
C SER A 183 21.48 -0.61 -19.44
N SER A 184 21.54 -1.19 -18.24
CA SER A 184 22.79 -1.49 -17.53
C SER A 184 23.69 -2.43 -18.33
N ILE A 185 23.12 -3.45 -18.98
CA ILE A 185 23.86 -4.35 -19.89
C ILE A 185 24.35 -3.58 -21.12
N ALA A 186 23.47 -2.81 -21.76
CA ALA A 186 23.79 -2.06 -22.97
C ALA A 186 24.91 -1.03 -22.76
N LEU A 187 24.96 -0.39 -21.60
CA LEU A 187 25.97 0.61 -21.24
C LEU A 187 27.38 0.03 -21.04
N GLN A 188 27.53 -1.30 -20.93
CA GLN A 188 28.84 -1.96 -20.85
C GLN A 188 29.53 -2.06 -22.22
N TYR A 189 28.78 -1.86 -23.32
CA TYR A 189 29.30 -1.96 -24.67
C TYR A 189 29.67 -0.59 -25.24
N PRO A 190 30.67 -0.53 -26.16
CA PRO A 190 30.99 0.71 -26.83
C PRO A 190 29.77 1.28 -27.56
N LYS A 191 29.61 2.60 -27.49
CA LYS A 191 28.49 3.31 -28.13
C LYS A 191 28.42 3.00 -29.63
N GLY A 192 27.22 2.73 -30.12
CA GLY A 192 26.94 2.36 -31.51
C GLY A 192 27.25 0.91 -31.86
N GLN A 193 27.78 0.10 -30.94
CA GLN A 193 27.99 -1.33 -31.17
C GLN A 193 26.85 -2.16 -30.62
N VAL A 194 26.41 -3.16 -31.41
CA VAL A 194 25.45 -4.17 -30.96
C VAL A 194 26.19 -5.40 -30.49
N VAL A 195 26.00 -5.75 -29.21
CA VAL A 195 26.58 -6.96 -28.62
C VAL A 195 25.48 -7.75 -27.95
N LYS A 196 25.26 -8.99 -28.42
CA LYS A 196 24.24 -9.92 -27.89
C LYS A 196 22.81 -9.34 -27.87
N GLY A 197 22.48 -8.49 -28.84
CA GLY A 197 21.15 -7.85 -28.93
C GLY A 197 20.97 -6.64 -28.02
N TYR A 198 22.04 -6.08 -27.45
CA TYR A 198 22.02 -4.85 -26.67
C TYR A 198 22.90 -3.80 -27.32
N ALA A 199 22.50 -2.53 -27.22
CA ALA A 199 23.32 -1.41 -27.64
C ALA A 199 22.92 -0.11 -26.94
N ASN A 200 23.83 0.85 -26.98
CA ASN A 200 23.55 2.23 -26.63
C ASN A 200 23.95 3.16 -27.79
N PHE A 201 23.10 4.13 -28.11
CA PHE A 201 23.33 5.07 -29.22
C PHE A 201 22.59 6.38 -28.98
N ASP A 202 23.06 7.45 -29.62
CA ASP A 202 22.29 8.68 -29.75
C ASP A 202 21.33 8.54 -30.93
N ALA A 203 20.16 9.16 -30.85
CA ALA A 203 19.31 9.36 -32.01
C ALA A 203 20.01 10.24 -33.07
N GLU A 204 19.57 10.19 -34.33
CA GLU A 204 20.24 10.84 -35.47
C GLU A 204 20.49 12.35 -35.32
N ASN A 205 19.72 13.02 -34.48
CA ASN A 205 19.84 14.45 -34.16
C ASN A 205 20.47 14.74 -32.78
N ASN A 206 21.02 13.72 -32.11
CA ASN A 206 21.51 13.76 -30.73
C ASN A 206 20.48 14.25 -29.69
N SER A 207 19.20 14.32 -30.04
CA SER A 207 18.18 14.85 -29.12
C SER A 207 17.80 13.85 -28.05
N ASN A 208 18.04 12.55 -28.30
CA ASN A 208 17.71 11.47 -27.41
C ASN A 208 18.87 10.47 -27.35
N PHE A 209 19.00 9.80 -26.21
CA PHE A 209 19.94 8.71 -26.00
C PHE A 209 19.17 7.46 -25.62
N TYR A 210 19.44 6.36 -26.31
CA TYR A 210 18.84 5.07 -26.02
C TYR A 210 19.89 4.10 -25.48
N SER A 211 19.50 3.31 -24.49
CA SER A 211 20.25 2.14 -24.01
C SER A 211 19.30 0.99 -23.66
N GLY A 212 19.48 -0.16 -24.32
CA GLY A 212 18.63 -1.32 -24.08
C GLY A 212 18.75 -2.40 -25.14
N GLU A 213 17.70 -3.21 -25.24
CA GLU A 213 17.54 -4.25 -26.25
C GLU A 213 17.32 -3.63 -27.65
N VAL A 214 17.94 -4.23 -28.65
CA VAL A 214 17.89 -3.75 -30.04
C VAL A 214 17.69 -4.90 -31.00
N TYR A 215 17.22 -4.54 -32.19
CA TYR A 215 17.19 -5.44 -33.33
C TYR A 215 18.02 -4.86 -34.48
N GLN A 216 18.50 -5.75 -35.34
CA GLN A 216 19.26 -5.39 -36.53
C GLN A 216 18.44 -5.72 -37.78
N VAL A 217 18.30 -4.75 -38.69
CA VAL A 217 17.77 -4.95 -40.04
C VAL A 217 18.78 -4.39 -41.03
N GLY A 218 19.56 -5.30 -41.64
CA GLY A 218 20.66 -4.92 -42.50
C GLY A 218 21.76 -4.19 -41.73
N VAL A 219 22.07 -2.97 -42.14
CA VAL A 219 23.05 -2.08 -41.48
C VAL A 219 22.40 -1.14 -40.46
N ALA A 220 21.08 -1.11 -40.38
CA ALA A 220 20.34 -0.27 -39.46
C ALA A 220 19.99 -1.04 -38.17
N TYR A 221 19.95 -0.31 -37.07
CA TYR A 221 19.52 -0.80 -35.77
C TYR A 221 18.33 0.01 -35.29
N GLY A 222 17.41 -0.64 -34.59
CA GLY A 222 16.31 0.04 -33.92
C GLY A 222 16.14 -0.47 -32.50
N SER A 223 15.54 0.37 -31.65
CA SER A 223 15.10 -0.04 -30.32
C SER A 223 14.02 -1.12 -30.43
N GLN A 224 14.20 -2.26 -29.75
CA GLN A 224 13.16 -3.29 -29.64
C GLN A 224 13.33 -4.04 -28.32
N GLY A 225 12.24 -4.24 -27.60
CA GLY A 225 12.29 -4.87 -26.28
C GLY A 225 12.52 -3.83 -25.19
N TYR A 226 13.09 -4.22 -24.05
CA TYR A 226 13.23 -3.33 -22.90
C TYR A 226 14.40 -2.37 -23.05
N GLY A 227 14.19 -1.10 -22.68
CA GLY A 227 15.28 -0.12 -22.65
C GLY A 227 14.88 1.20 -22.03
N VAL A 228 15.88 2.07 -21.92
CA VAL A 228 15.73 3.44 -21.40
C VAL A 228 16.04 4.42 -22.53
N SER A 229 15.14 5.37 -22.75
CA SER A 229 15.39 6.54 -23.59
C SER A 229 15.49 7.78 -22.70
N GLU A 230 16.57 8.54 -22.83
CA GLU A 230 16.82 9.80 -22.13
C GLU A 230 16.81 10.95 -23.13
N VAL A 231 16.01 11.97 -22.86
CA VAL A 231 15.99 13.19 -23.68
C VAL A 231 17.22 14.03 -23.33
N ARG A 232 17.98 14.46 -24.33
CA ARG A 232 19.24 15.21 -24.17
C ARG A 232 19.19 16.65 -24.70
N SER A 233 18.10 17.07 -25.33
CA SER A 233 17.93 18.43 -25.81
C SER A 233 16.47 18.88 -25.80
N GLY A 234 16.24 20.19 -25.78
CA GLY A 234 14.91 20.80 -25.78
C GLY A 234 14.27 20.84 -24.40
N ASP A 235 12.97 21.12 -24.34
CA ASP A 235 12.27 21.42 -23.09
C ASP A 235 12.16 20.20 -22.17
N ALA A 236 12.20 18.98 -22.72
CA ALA A 236 12.12 17.73 -21.94
C ALA A 236 13.50 17.18 -21.54
N ILE A 237 14.58 17.98 -21.60
CA ILE A 237 15.94 17.51 -21.28
C ILE A 237 16.01 16.82 -19.91
N GLY A 238 16.63 15.65 -19.90
CA GLY A 238 16.81 14.78 -18.75
C GLY A 238 15.65 13.82 -18.49
N ASP A 239 14.50 13.98 -19.13
CA ASP A 239 13.38 13.05 -18.98
C ASP A 239 13.76 11.64 -19.44
N LYS A 240 13.29 10.64 -18.69
CA LYS A 240 13.63 9.23 -18.91
C LYS A 240 12.39 8.38 -19.11
N PHE A 241 12.36 7.66 -20.23
CA PHE A 241 11.33 6.71 -20.60
C PHE A 241 11.84 5.29 -20.44
N TYR A 242 11.22 4.55 -19.52
CA TYR A 242 11.51 3.15 -19.22
C TYR A 242 10.39 2.30 -19.77
N CYS A 243 10.63 1.65 -20.90
CA CYS A 243 9.56 1.02 -21.66
C CYS A 243 10.01 -0.27 -22.34
N ARG A 244 9.00 -0.99 -22.85
CA ARG A 244 9.18 -1.90 -23.97
C ARG A 244 8.99 -1.12 -25.28
N TYR A 245 9.99 -1.18 -26.15
CA TYR A 245 9.99 -0.56 -27.46
C TYR A 245 9.54 -1.56 -28.52
N GLU A 246 8.64 -1.12 -29.39
CA GLU A 246 8.28 -1.83 -30.62
C GLU A 246 8.85 -1.11 -31.83
N ARG A 247 9.23 -1.90 -32.83
CA ARG A 247 9.65 -1.41 -34.13
C ARG A 247 8.61 -0.43 -34.68
N ASP A 248 9.09 0.75 -35.08
CA ASP A 248 8.33 1.84 -35.69
C ASP A 248 7.22 2.49 -34.82
N LYS A 249 7.05 2.05 -33.56
CA LYS A 249 6.03 2.59 -32.63
C LYS A 249 6.59 3.26 -31.38
N GLY A 250 7.91 3.16 -31.15
CA GLY A 250 8.54 3.69 -29.95
C GLY A 250 8.11 2.94 -28.69
N CYS A 251 7.96 3.66 -27.57
CA CYS A 251 7.47 3.11 -26.30
C CYS A 251 5.99 2.72 -26.43
N VAL A 252 5.68 1.45 -26.18
CA VAL A 252 4.30 0.91 -26.28
C VAL A 252 3.93 0.10 -25.05
N GLY A 253 2.63 0.02 -24.78
CA GLY A 253 2.10 -0.79 -23.68
C GLY A 253 2.23 -0.06 -22.35
N TYR A 254 2.73 -0.72 -21.31
CA TYR A 254 2.94 -0.09 -20.00
C TYR A 254 4.40 0.27 -19.80
N GLY A 255 4.65 1.38 -19.12
CA GLY A 255 6.01 1.86 -18.86
C GLY A 255 6.05 2.86 -17.72
N PHE A 256 7.24 3.41 -17.52
CA PHE A 256 7.48 4.46 -16.53
C PHE A 256 8.15 5.65 -17.20
N LEU A 257 7.70 6.85 -16.88
CA LEU A 257 8.31 8.10 -17.29
C LEU A 257 8.72 8.87 -16.04
N SER A 258 10.00 9.22 -15.96
CA SER A 258 10.54 10.11 -14.94
C SER A 258 10.81 11.46 -15.55
N TYR A 259 10.28 12.52 -14.95
CA TYR A 259 10.51 13.88 -15.41
C TYR A 259 11.69 14.49 -14.65
N GLN A 260 12.68 15.01 -15.37
CA GLN A 260 13.73 15.82 -14.77
C GLN A 260 13.24 17.23 -14.49
N VAL A 261 13.95 17.95 -13.62
CA VAL A 261 13.65 19.35 -13.37
C VAL A 261 14.31 20.15 -14.48
N ASN A 262 13.55 20.46 -15.53
CA ASN A 262 13.89 21.57 -16.41
C ASN A 262 13.13 22.81 -15.92
N PRO A 263 13.82 23.83 -15.37
CA PRO A 263 13.18 25.06 -14.91
C PRO A 263 12.44 25.82 -16.02
N ASP A 264 12.77 25.57 -17.28
CA ASP A 264 12.18 26.26 -18.44
C ASP A 264 10.95 25.53 -19.02
N ASN A 265 10.57 24.37 -18.49
CA ASN A 265 9.46 23.57 -19.01
C ASN A 265 8.21 23.70 -18.10
N GLU A 266 7.04 24.03 -18.65
CA GLU A 266 5.77 24.01 -17.90
C GLU A 266 5.40 22.61 -17.39
N VAL A 267 5.90 21.55 -18.05
CA VAL A 267 5.80 20.15 -17.60
C VAL A 267 6.69 19.87 -16.36
N SER A 268 7.45 20.86 -15.88
CA SER A 268 8.23 20.82 -14.63
C SER A 268 7.39 20.54 -13.37
N GLN A 269 6.06 20.59 -13.45
CA GLN A 269 5.18 20.24 -12.34
C GLN A 269 5.04 18.73 -12.15
N PHE A 270 5.44 17.90 -13.10
CA PHE A 270 5.36 16.44 -12.98
C PHE A 270 6.66 15.85 -12.45
N LYS A 271 6.53 14.83 -11.60
CA LYS A 271 7.63 14.02 -11.08
C LYS A 271 7.76 12.72 -11.86
N SER A 272 6.65 12.02 -12.03
CA SER A 272 6.63 10.74 -12.74
C SER A 272 5.25 10.35 -13.25
N TRP A 273 5.25 9.44 -14.22
CA TRP A 273 4.08 8.72 -14.72
C TRP A 273 4.38 7.21 -14.75
N ALA A 274 3.47 6.41 -14.19
CA ALA A 274 3.50 4.95 -14.25
C ALA A 274 2.18 4.46 -14.86
N GLY A 275 2.19 4.09 -16.14
CA GLY A 275 0.94 3.92 -16.87
C GLY A 275 1.11 3.40 -18.29
N GLY A 276 0.01 3.50 -19.04
CA GLY A 276 -0.03 3.16 -20.46
C GLY A 276 0.69 4.18 -21.35
N PHE A 277 1.17 3.69 -22.48
CA PHE A 277 1.84 4.43 -23.54
C PHE A 277 1.34 4.00 -24.91
N SER A 278 1.00 4.99 -25.72
CA SER A 278 0.64 4.85 -27.14
C SER A 278 0.99 6.15 -27.86
N ASN A 279 2.23 6.29 -28.32
CA ASN A 279 2.81 7.55 -28.84
C ASN A 279 2.83 8.71 -27.82
N GLY A 280 3.08 8.39 -26.55
CA GLY A 280 2.95 9.32 -25.43
C GLY A 280 2.21 8.66 -24.28
N ARG A 281 1.91 9.40 -23.21
CA ARG A 281 1.04 8.92 -22.13
C ARG A 281 -0.35 8.65 -22.69
N HIS A 282 -0.92 7.49 -22.37
CA HIS A 282 -2.26 7.15 -22.80
C HIS A 282 -2.88 6.07 -21.94
N GLY A 283 -4.16 6.21 -21.61
CA GLY A 283 -4.91 5.23 -20.84
C GLY A 283 -4.63 5.31 -19.34
N TYR A 284 -4.83 4.19 -18.62
CA TYR A 284 -4.68 4.19 -17.17
C TYR A 284 -3.24 4.47 -16.73
N GLY A 285 -3.06 5.35 -15.74
CA GLY A 285 -1.77 5.56 -15.10
C GLY A 285 -1.83 6.42 -13.84
N HIS A 286 -0.75 6.29 -13.07
CA HIS A 286 -0.50 7.01 -11.84
C HIS A 286 0.48 8.15 -12.12
N GLU A 287 0.05 9.36 -11.80
CA GLU A 287 0.82 10.58 -11.95
C GLU A 287 1.21 11.13 -10.58
N VAL A 288 2.47 11.52 -10.43
CA VAL A 288 2.99 12.16 -9.22
C VAL A 288 3.53 13.54 -9.57
N TRP A 289 3.17 14.54 -8.78
CA TRP A 289 3.48 15.94 -9.01
C TRP A 289 4.63 16.43 -8.11
N LYS A 290 5.45 17.32 -8.67
CA LYS A 290 6.47 18.11 -7.97
C LYS A 290 5.88 19.35 -7.30
N SER A 291 4.85 19.96 -7.91
CA SER A 291 4.20 21.16 -7.38
C SER A 291 2.68 21.13 -7.65
N PRO A 292 1.83 21.14 -6.61
CA PRO A 292 2.18 21.05 -5.19
C PRO A 292 2.88 19.72 -4.89
N ALA A 293 3.93 19.78 -4.06
CA ALA A 293 4.80 18.63 -3.80
C ALA A 293 4.03 17.50 -3.14
N GLY A 294 3.99 16.32 -3.78
CA GLY A 294 3.31 15.14 -3.25
C GLY A 294 1.84 15.02 -3.63
N ALA A 295 1.32 15.86 -4.54
CA ALA A 295 0.05 15.56 -5.17
C ALA A 295 0.17 14.33 -6.11
N GLU A 296 -0.88 13.52 -6.12
CA GLU A 296 -0.94 12.24 -6.82
C GLU A 296 -2.29 12.11 -7.54
N ALA A 297 -2.30 11.57 -8.75
CA ALA A 297 -3.52 11.33 -9.51
C ALA A 297 -3.55 9.92 -10.13
N TRP A 298 -4.67 9.23 -9.97
CA TRP A 298 -4.96 7.95 -10.62
C TRP A 298 -6.02 8.18 -11.68
N ILE A 299 -5.58 8.21 -12.94
CA ILE A 299 -6.39 8.68 -14.07
C ILE A 299 -6.45 7.65 -15.19
N ASN A 300 -7.41 7.85 -16.09
CA ASN A 300 -7.41 7.26 -17.43
C ASN A 300 -7.13 8.39 -18.42
N ASP A 301 -5.86 8.60 -18.74
CA ASP A 301 -5.34 9.71 -19.56
C ASP A 301 -5.88 9.60 -20.99
N GLN A 302 -6.88 10.44 -21.27
CA GLN A 302 -7.59 10.58 -22.52
C GLN A 302 -7.80 12.07 -22.76
N ASP A 303 -7.96 12.49 -24.02
CA ASP A 303 -8.24 13.89 -24.38
C ASP A 303 -9.67 14.35 -24.01
N ILE A 304 -10.29 13.68 -23.03
CA ILE A 304 -11.61 13.95 -22.49
C ILE A 304 -11.57 13.77 -20.97
N ALA A 305 -12.44 14.50 -20.26
CA ALA A 305 -12.57 14.31 -18.82
C ALA A 305 -13.05 12.89 -18.51
N THR A 306 -12.34 12.19 -17.62
CA THR A 306 -12.71 10.83 -17.19
C THR A 306 -12.74 10.72 -15.66
N PRO A 307 -13.53 9.79 -15.08
CA PRO A 307 -13.52 9.58 -13.64
C PRO A 307 -12.15 9.10 -13.15
N GLY A 308 -11.61 9.76 -12.13
CA GLY A 308 -10.37 9.38 -11.46
C GLY A 308 -10.26 9.96 -10.06
N VAL A 309 -9.14 9.67 -9.41
CA VAL A 309 -8.88 10.09 -8.04
C VAL A 309 -7.68 11.01 -8.02
N TRP A 310 -7.79 12.13 -7.33
CA TRP A 310 -6.71 13.08 -7.10
C TRP A 310 -6.50 13.26 -5.61
N LYS A 311 -5.26 13.18 -5.15
CA LYS A 311 -4.89 13.38 -3.75
C LYS A 311 -3.96 14.57 -3.66
N GLU A 312 -4.37 15.56 -2.87
CA GLU A 312 -3.57 16.74 -2.57
C GLU A 312 -2.45 16.42 -1.60
N ALA A 313 -1.42 17.27 -1.60
CA ALA A 313 -0.29 17.18 -0.68
C ALA A 313 -0.70 17.24 0.80
N ASP A 314 -1.79 17.96 1.12
CA ASP A 314 -2.33 18.08 2.48
C ASP A 314 -3.22 16.90 2.90
N GLY A 315 -3.38 15.90 2.03
CA GLY A 315 -4.16 14.70 2.28
C GLY A 315 -5.64 14.80 1.90
N ARG A 316 -6.12 15.94 1.41
CA ARG A 316 -7.46 16.03 0.80
C ARG A 316 -7.53 15.12 -0.43
N LEU A 317 -8.72 14.61 -0.69
CA LEU A 317 -8.97 13.68 -1.78
C LEU A 317 -10.10 14.22 -2.65
N TYR A 318 -9.88 14.33 -3.95
CA TYR A 318 -10.93 14.56 -4.93
C TYR A 318 -11.24 13.24 -5.65
N GLU A 319 -12.52 12.89 -5.71
CA GLU A 319 -13.04 11.75 -6.47
C GLU A 319 -14.08 12.27 -7.46
N GLY A 320 -13.74 12.28 -8.74
CA GLY A 320 -14.54 12.98 -9.73
C GLY A 320 -13.99 12.89 -11.14
N MET A 321 -14.44 13.80 -11.99
CA MET A 321 -13.99 13.91 -13.37
C MET A 321 -12.66 14.69 -13.42
N LEU A 322 -11.69 14.17 -14.18
CA LEU A 322 -10.34 14.73 -14.29
C LEU A 322 -9.98 14.99 -15.76
N LEU A 323 -9.47 16.20 -16.03
CA LEU A 323 -8.85 16.61 -17.30
C LEU A 323 -7.79 17.68 -16.97
N HIS A 324 -6.52 17.28 -16.93
CA HIS A 324 -5.41 18.16 -16.49
C HIS A 324 -5.63 18.84 -15.12
N GLY A 325 -6.36 18.17 -14.22
CA GLY A 325 -6.84 18.71 -12.95
C GLY A 325 -8.31 18.36 -12.72
N TRP A 326 -8.95 19.00 -11.74
CA TRP A 326 -10.37 18.76 -11.44
C TRP A 326 -11.27 19.46 -12.46
N GLU A 327 -12.10 18.69 -13.16
CA GLU A 327 -12.92 19.19 -14.27
C GLU A 327 -14.24 18.42 -14.35
N GLY A 328 -15.38 19.09 -14.23
CA GLY A 328 -16.71 18.47 -14.20
C GLY A 328 -17.19 18.09 -12.80
N LYS A 329 -18.16 17.16 -12.72
CA LYS A 329 -18.78 16.74 -11.45
C LYS A 329 -17.82 15.92 -10.59
N GLY A 330 -17.81 16.15 -9.28
CA GLY A 330 -17.01 15.38 -8.33
C GLY A 330 -17.30 15.69 -6.87
N VAL A 331 -16.51 15.05 -5.99
CA VAL A 331 -16.56 15.21 -4.53
C VAL A 331 -15.16 15.49 -4.02
N LEU A 332 -15.01 16.54 -3.22
CA LEU A 332 -13.80 16.84 -2.46
C LEU A 332 -14.00 16.44 -1.00
N TRP A 333 -13.12 15.57 -0.52
CA TRP A 333 -13.08 15.05 0.83
C TRP A 333 -11.93 15.71 1.62
N ASP A 334 -12.12 15.88 2.93
CA ASP A 334 -11.00 16.15 3.83
C ASP A 334 -10.16 14.88 4.07
N LYS A 335 -9.05 15.02 4.82
CA LYS A 335 -8.14 13.90 5.11
C LYS A 335 -8.78 12.85 6.03
N GLU A 336 -9.78 13.23 6.83
CA GLU A 336 -10.57 12.36 7.68
C GLU A 336 -11.65 11.59 6.90
N GLY A 337 -11.94 11.98 5.66
CA GLY A 337 -12.95 11.38 4.79
C GLY A 337 -14.34 11.97 4.95
N ASN A 338 -14.48 13.16 5.52
CA ASN A 338 -15.72 13.93 5.49
C ASN A 338 -15.82 14.71 4.17
N ILE A 339 -17.05 14.95 3.73
CA ILE A 339 -17.33 15.76 2.54
C ILE A 339 -17.00 17.22 2.86
N LEU A 340 -16.06 17.81 2.11
CA LEU A 340 -15.85 19.25 2.08
C LEU A 340 -16.76 19.91 1.05
N PHE A 341 -16.81 19.35 -0.16
CA PHE A 341 -17.61 19.87 -1.26
C PHE A 341 -18.15 18.77 -2.16
N VAL A 342 -19.37 18.97 -2.66
CA VAL A 342 -19.96 18.20 -3.77
C VAL A 342 -20.44 19.18 -4.83
N GLY A 343 -20.14 18.94 -6.09
CA GLY A 343 -20.55 19.86 -7.14
C GLY A 343 -19.78 19.75 -8.45
N GLU A 344 -19.76 20.84 -9.20
CA GLU A 344 -19.03 20.96 -10.46
C GLU A 344 -17.76 21.78 -10.28
N PHE A 345 -16.69 21.34 -10.95
CA PHE A 345 -15.36 21.91 -10.91
C PHE A 345 -14.93 22.31 -12.33
N SER A 346 -14.12 23.36 -12.44
CA SER A 346 -13.40 23.66 -13.69
C SER A 346 -12.04 24.22 -13.36
N LYS A 347 -10.99 23.66 -13.96
CA LYS A 347 -9.59 24.03 -13.73
C LYS A 347 -9.22 24.08 -12.24
N GLY A 348 -9.64 23.07 -11.49
CA GLY A 348 -9.36 22.96 -10.04
C GLY A 348 -10.19 23.88 -9.14
N LYS A 349 -11.17 24.62 -9.68
CA LYS A 349 -12.02 25.53 -8.91
C LYS A 349 -13.46 25.06 -8.87
N ILE A 350 -14.14 25.25 -7.74
CA ILE A 350 -15.57 24.98 -7.61
C ILE A 350 -16.33 26.03 -8.44
N VAL A 351 -17.14 25.58 -9.40
CA VAL A 351 -18.02 26.44 -10.20
C VAL A 351 -19.49 26.33 -9.80
N LYS A 352 -19.86 25.22 -9.15
CA LYS A 352 -21.19 25.00 -8.59
C LYS A 352 -21.07 24.18 -7.31
N ASP A 353 -21.54 24.73 -6.19
CA ASP A 353 -21.58 24.04 -4.90
C ASP A 353 -22.97 23.46 -4.67
N GLU A 354 -23.03 22.16 -4.44
CA GLU A 354 -24.25 21.38 -4.19
C GLU A 354 -24.20 20.65 -2.83
N THR A 355 -23.27 21.03 -1.96
CA THR A 355 -23.05 20.37 -0.66
C THR A 355 -24.29 20.41 0.24
N ASP A 356 -25.09 21.48 0.14
CA ASP A 356 -26.34 21.62 0.90
C ASP A 356 -27.44 20.61 0.49
N ARG A 357 -27.31 19.90 -0.63
CA ARG A 357 -28.24 18.83 -1.03
C ARG A 357 -28.09 17.56 -0.18
N ILE A 358 -27.06 17.49 0.66
CA ILE A 358 -26.62 16.29 1.39
C ILE A 358 -26.81 16.46 2.92
N ARG A 359 -27.04 17.69 3.36
CA ARG A 359 -27.32 18.06 4.75
C ARG A 359 -28.83 18.05 5.00
#